data_AF-A0A933ZNV6-F1
#
_entry.id   AF-A0A933ZNV6-F1
#
_cell.length_a   1.000
_cell.length_b   1.000
_cell.length_c   1.000
_cell.angle_alpha   90.00
_cell.angle_beta   90.00
_cell.angle_gamma   90.00
#
_symmetry.space_group_name_H-M   'P 1'
#
loop_
_entity.id
_entity.type
_entity.pdbx_description
1 polymer ?
#
loop_
_entity_poly.entity_id
_entity_poly.type
_entity_poly.pdbx_seq_one_letter_code
_entity_poly.pdbx_strand_id
1 'polypeptide(L)'
;MTRLLTLSRATSFLLLILAAAPSVALGQKPEGVSPSPVSEKLEIVAGRKLYNKVNLRADIKEAQALMYSTNYFGVQVLYPIGSEFEIVGIDKKRITLKSSQRTLIIEYVAKHSLVSFEEYLGQIFSAQKTSIPSGFSALDLEAIKLGQLKVGMSRRAVLHAVGYPPANLNPDLTSSILVFTKTRWLKHNVTFDAQDRVLSIQ
;
A
#
# COMPACT_ATOMS: atom_id res chain seq x y z
N MET A 1 -68.04 23.47 -42.13
CA MET A 1 -67.99 23.85 -40.70
C MET A 1 -66.57 24.36 -40.42
N THR A 2 -66.31 25.65 -40.68
CA THR A 2 -66.23 26.76 -39.67
C THR A 2 -64.91 26.64 -38.88
N ARG A 3 -63.83 27.36 -39.27
CA ARG A 3 -63.34 28.67 -38.70
C ARG A 3 -63.07 28.56 -37.17
N LEU A 4 -61.99 29.05 -36.56
CA LEU A 4 -61.25 30.30 -36.75
C LEU A 4 -59.98 30.30 -35.85
N LEU A 5 -58.94 31.02 -36.27
CA LEU A 5 -57.84 31.53 -35.43
C LEU A 5 -58.35 32.43 -34.29
N THR A 6 -57.60 32.59 -33.20
CA THR A 6 -57.27 33.91 -32.61
C THR A 6 -56.22 33.85 -31.49
N LEU A 7 -55.25 34.77 -31.58
CA LEU A 7 -54.35 35.25 -30.52
C LEU A 7 -55.16 35.87 -29.35
N SER A 8 -54.55 36.06 -28.17
CA SER A 8 -54.23 37.41 -27.64
C SER A 8 -53.94 37.47 -26.13
N ARG A 9 -52.95 38.32 -25.81
CA ARG A 9 -52.76 39.19 -24.64
C ARG A 9 -52.18 38.67 -23.30
N ALA A 10 -50.95 39.15 -23.10
CA ALA A 10 -50.35 39.51 -21.82
C ALA A 10 -51.20 40.53 -21.05
N THR A 11 -51.19 40.41 -19.71
CA THR A 11 -51.48 41.53 -18.80
C THR A 11 -50.59 41.40 -17.57
N SER A 12 -49.66 42.34 -17.42
CA SER A 12 -48.90 42.60 -16.20
C SER A 12 -49.82 43.03 -15.07
N PHE A 13 -49.57 42.53 -13.86
CA PHE A 13 -49.95 43.22 -12.62
C PHE A 13 -48.70 43.51 -11.81
N LEU A 14 -48.46 44.81 -11.65
CA LEU A 14 -47.52 45.43 -10.74
C LEU A 14 -48.26 45.59 -9.40
N LEU A 15 -47.73 45.05 -8.30
CA LEU A 15 -48.01 45.61 -6.98
C LEU A 15 -46.77 45.55 -6.09
N LEU A 16 -46.57 46.68 -5.42
CA LEU A 16 -45.36 47.21 -4.83
C LEU A 16 -45.35 46.96 -3.31
N ILE A 17 -44.24 46.38 -2.84
CA ILE A 17 -43.52 46.60 -1.56
C ILE A 17 -44.30 46.51 -0.23
N LEU A 18 -43.83 45.60 0.63
CA LEU A 18 -43.62 45.92 2.05
C LEU A 18 -42.22 45.45 2.48
N ALA A 19 -41.46 46.39 3.02
CA ALA A 19 -40.11 46.22 3.51
C ALA A 19 -40.07 45.50 4.85
N ALA A 20 -39.13 44.56 5.00
CA ALA A 20 -38.58 44.18 6.29
C ALA A 20 -37.13 43.70 6.09
N ALA A 21 -36.19 44.43 6.68
CA ALA A 21 -34.81 44.02 6.92
C ALA A 21 -34.44 44.47 8.35
N PRO A 22 -33.42 43.92 9.02
CA PRO A 22 -32.68 42.68 8.77
C PRO A 22 -32.69 41.75 10.00
N SER A 23 -32.40 40.46 9.84
CA SER A 23 -31.83 39.68 10.94
C SER A 23 -30.60 38.96 10.43
N VAL A 24 -29.45 39.46 10.89
CA VAL A 24 -28.12 38.93 10.65
C VAL A 24 -28.03 37.58 11.36
N ALA A 25 -28.20 36.50 10.59
CA ALA A 25 -27.73 35.17 11.01
C ALA A 25 -26.35 34.97 10.39
N LEU A 26 -25.33 35.01 11.25
CA LEU A 26 -23.94 34.69 10.95
C LEU A 26 -23.85 33.40 10.12
N GLY A 27 -23.40 33.55 8.88
CA GLY A 27 -22.99 32.41 8.06
C GLY A 27 -21.83 31.70 8.74
N GLN A 28 -22.09 30.51 9.29
CA GLN A 28 -21.03 29.59 9.64
C GLN A 28 -20.40 29.08 8.35
N LYS A 29 -19.17 29.54 8.12
CA LYS A 29 -18.21 28.97 7.17
C LYS A 29 -18.05 27.48 7.53
N PRO A 30 -18.34 26.52 6.65
CA PRO A 30 -17.93 25.15 6.91
C PRO A 30 -16.41 25.11 6.81
N GLU A 31 -15.76 25.06 7.97
CA GLU A 31 -14.35 24.76 8.08
C GLU A 31 -14.11 23.39 7.45
N GLY A 32 -13.31 23.40 6.39
CA GLY A 32 -12.79 22.20 5.77
C GLY A 32 -11.91 21.45 6.75
N VAL A 33 -12.50 20.52 7.50
CA VAL A 33 -11.77 19.42 8.09
C VAL A 33 -11.73 18.32 7.05
N SER A 34 -10.68 18.36 6.22
CA SER A 34 -10.21 17.15 5.56
C SER A 34 -9.29 16.45 6.57
N PRO A 35 -9.70 15.35 7.22
CA PRO A 35 -8.72 14.51 7.88
C PRO A 35 -7.92 13.83 6.78
N SER A 36 -6.72 14.37 6.55
CA SER A 36 -5.63 13.60 5.98
C SER A 36 -5.51 12.29 6.77
N PRO A 37 -5.36 11.12 6.14
CA PRO A 37 -5.22 9.87 6.87
C PRO A 37 -3.95 9.95 7.71
N VAL A 38 -4.11 10.13 9.01
CA VAL A 38 -3.04 10.03 9.99
C VAL A 38 -2.44 8.65 9.81
N SER A 39 -1.21 8.57 9.31
CA SER A 39 -0.47 7.31 9.24
C SER A 39 -0.36 6.78 10.67
N GLU A 40 -1.11 5.75 10.99
CA GLU A 40 -1.10 5.16 12.32
C GLU A 40 0.33 4.73 12.65
N LYS A 41 0.94 5.41 13.62
CA LYS A 41 2.30 5.14 14.05
C LYS A 41 2.30 3.75 14.67
N LEU A 42 2.99 2.80 14.02
CA LEU A 42 3.01 1.41 14.45
C LEU A 42 3.69 1.30 15.83
N GLU A 43 2.96 0.86 16.85
CA GLU A 43 3.53 0.61 18.18
C GLU A 43 4.28 -0.73 18.20
N ILE A 44 5.62 -0.65 18.10
CA ILE A 44 6.49 -1.84 18.07
C ILE A 44 6.94 -2.20 19.50
N VAL A 45 6.10 -2.95 20.21
CA VAL A 45 6.36 -3.39 21.59
C VAL A 45 6.10 -4.90 21.72
N ALA A 46 6.89 -5.59 22.53
CA ALA A 46 6.71 -7.03 22.78
C ALA A 46 5.28 -7.36 23.25
N GLY A 47 4.75 -8.51 22.81
CA GLY A 47 3.37 -8.95 23.04
C GLY A 47 2.31 -8.30 22.13
N ARG A 48 2.69 -7.36 21.25
CA ARG A 48 1.79 -6.84 20.21
C ARG A 48 1.75 -7.75 18.99
N LYS A 49 0.61 -7.73 18.31
CA LYS A 49 0.40 -8.45 17.07
C LYS A 49 0.63 -7.54 15.88
N LEU A 50 1.25 -8.09 14.84
CA LEU A 50 1.47 -7.44 13.56
C LEU A 50 0.97 -8.34 12.43
N TYR A 51 0.55 -7.72 11.35
CA TYR A 51 0.12 -8.39 10.13
C TYR A 51 0.89 -7.81 8.95
N ASN A 52 1.48 -8.68 8.11
CA ASN A 52 2.25 -8.21 6.97
C ASN A 52 1.35 -7.70 5.83
N LYS A 53 1.68 -6.53 5.28
CA LYS A 53 0.97 -5.87 4.18
C LYS A 53 1.36 -6.41 2.80
N VAL A 54 2.58 -6.93 2.71
CA VAL A 54 3.16 -7.58 1.52
C VAL A 54 3.64 -8.98 1.90
N ASN A 55 3.82 -9.86 0.93
CA ASN A 55 4.47 -11.14 1.21
C ASN A 55 5.87 -10.92 1.79
N LEU A 56 6.18 -11.64 2.87
CA LEU A 56 7.54 -11.66 3.42
C LEU A 56 8.26 -12.93 3.01
N ARG A 57 9.57 -12.82 2.84
CA ARG A 57 10.42 -13.93 2.46
C ARG A 57 11.58 -14.08 3.42
N ALA A 58 11.88 -15.30 3.78
CA ALA A 58 12.97 -15.59 4.69
C ALA A 58 13.73 -16.86 4.28
N ASP A 59 15.00 -16.90 4.62
CA ASP A 59 15.83 -18.10 4.51
C ASP A 59 15.65 -18.95 5.77
N ILE A 60 15.78 -20.27 5.65
CA ILE A 60 15.74 -21.15 6.82
C ILE A 60 17.13 -21.14 7.47
N LYS A 61 17.18 -20.80 8.75
CA LYS A 61 18.36 -20.88 9.60
C LYS A 61 18.02 -21.74 10.81
N GLU A 62 18.32 -23.03 10.70
CA GLU A 62 18.01 -24.03 11.73
C GLU A 62 16.50 -24.06 12.05
N ALA A 63 16.13 -23.78 13.30
CA ALA A 63 14.74 -23.72 13.76
C ALA A 63 14.03 -22.39 13.43
N GLN A 64 14.75 -21.40 12.90
CA GLN A 64 14.26 -20.04 12.67
C GLN A 64 14.22 -19.70 11.18
N ALA A 65 13.48 -18.65 10.85
CA ALA A 65 13.50 -18.01 9.55
C ALA A 65 14.21 -16.66 9.67
N LEU A 66 15.11 -16.33 8.75
CA LEU A 66 15.86 -15.08 8.73
C LEU A 66 15.55 -14.28 7.46
N MET A 67 15.07 -13.06 7.65
CA MET A 67 14.85 -12.09 6.59
C MET A 67 15.77 -10.90 6.80
N TYR A 68 16.33 -10.36 5.71
CA TYR A 68 17.02 -9.08 5.74
C TYR A 68 16.10 -8.00 5.15
N SER A 69 16.20 -6.75 5.61
CA SER A 69 15.48 -5.63 4.98
C SER A 69 15.93 -5.30 3.55
N THR A 70 16.97 -6.00 3.07
CA THR A 70 17.36 -6.04 1.66
C THR A 70 16.36 -6.82 0.80
N ASN A 71 15.50 -7.63 1.43
CA ASN A 71 14.46 -8.43 0.78
C ASN A 71 15.00 -9.35 -0.33
N TYR A 72 15.75 -10.38 0.08
CA TYR A 72 16.25 -11.36 -0.87
C TYR A 72 15.11 -12.22 -1.44
N PHE A 73 14.92 -12.18 -2.76
CA PHE A 73 13.82 -12.87 -3.42
C PHE A 73 14.00 -14.39 -3.49
N GLY A 74 15.25 -14.89 -3.53
CA GLY A 74 15.59 -16.29 -3.77
C GLY A 74 15.60 -17.21 -2.55
N VAL A 75 14.74 -16.96 -1.56
CA VAL A 75 14.74 -17.69 -0.28
C VAL A 75 13.52 -18.62 -0.15
N GLN A 76 13.56 -19.49 0.86
CA GLN A 76 12.75 -20.71 0.92
C GLN A 76 11.37 -20.53 1.57
N VAL A 77 11.25 -19.60 2.51
CA VAL A 77 10.02 -19.39 3.29
C VAL A 77 9.24 -18.21 2.72
N LEU A 78 7.94 -18.42 2.53
CA LEU A 78 6.97 -17.38 2.18
C LEU A 78 5.97 -17.22 3.32
N TYR A 79 5.83 -15.98 3.80
CA TYR A 79 4.72 -15.57 4.66
C TYR A 79 3.73 -14.79 3.80
N PRO A 80 2.56 -15.36 3.47
CA PRO A 80 1.54 -14.68 2.68
C PRO A 80 1.07 -13.38 3.35
N ILE A 81 0.60 -12.42 2.57
CA ILE A 81 -0.09 -11.21 3.09
C ILE A 81 -1.14 -11.60 4.13
N GLY A 82 -1.17 -10.90 5.26
CA GLY A 82 -2.10 -11.18 6.35
C GLY A 82 -1.66 -12.26 7.33
N SER A 83 -0.44 -12.78 7.19
CA SER A 83 0.18 -13.63 8.21
C SER A 83 0.26 -12.88 9.54
N GLU A 84 -0.17 -13.55 10.60
CA GLU A 84 -0.13 -13.01 11.96
C GLU A 84 1.24 -13.27 12.59
N PHE A 85 1.76 -12.24 13.24
CA PHE A 85 3.00 -12.28 14.01
C PHE A 85 2.78 -11.70 15.39
N GLU A 86 3.41 -12.29 16.40
CA GLU A 86 3.54 -11.73 17.74
C GLU A 86 4.97 -11.22 17.93
N ILE A 87 5.13 -9.98 18.40
CA ILE A 87 6.45 -9.41 18.71
C ILE A 87 6.99 -10.07 19.96
N VAL A 88 8.09 -10.82 19.83
CA VAL A 88 8.79 -11.46 20.96
C VAL A 88 9.92 -10.56 21.47
N GLY A 89 10.56 -9.82 20.58
CA GLY A 89 11.64 -8.91 20.96
C GLY A 89 11.96 -7.92 19.86
N ILE A 90 12.47 -6.76 20.26
CA ILE A 90 12.96 -5.74 19.35
C ILE A 90 14.22 -5.08 19.93
N ASP A 91 15.19 -4.84 19.07
CA ASP A 91 16.32 -3.97 19.32
C ASP A 91 16.45 -2.93 18.20
N LYS A 92 17.56 -2.20 18.15
CA LYS A 92 17.80 -1.08 17.21
C LYS A 92 17.80 -1.50 15.73
N LYS A 93 18.03 -2.79 15.41
CA LYS A 93 18.16 -3.28 14.02
C LYS A 93 17.54 -4.66 13.81
N ARG A 94 16.87 -5.22 14.82
CA ARG A 94 16.30 -6.56 14.74
C ARG A 94 14.95 -6.58 15.39
N ILE A 95 14.02 -7.29 14.76
CA ILE A 95 12.75 -7.68 15.38
C ILE A 95 12.61 -9.20 15.29
N THR A 96 12.20 -9.81 16.40
CA THR A 96 11.93 -11.23 16.51
C THR A 96 10.43 -11.41 16.64
N LEU A 97 9.87 -12.20 15.74
CA LEU A 97 8.44 -12.40 15.56
C LEU A 97 8.11 -13.89 15.69
N LYS A 98 7.16 -14.23 16.54
CA LYS A 98 6.58 -15.58 16.55
C LYS A 98 5.44 -15.63 15.53
N SER A 99 5.40 -16.69 14.73
CA SER A 99 4.28 -16.98 13.82
C SER A 99 3.79 -18.41 14.02
N SER A 100 2.72 -18.80 13.33
CA SER A 100 2.25 -20.19 13.31
C SER A 100 3.23 -21.15 12.62
N GLN A 101 4.10 -20.65 11.73
CA GLN A 101 5.06 -21.48 11.01
C GLN A 101 6.35 -21.66 11.80
N ARG A 102 7.04 -20.54 12.07
CA ARG A 102 8.38 -20.46 12.66
C ARG A 102 8.60 -19.12 13.33
N THR A 103 9.59 -19.02 14.20
CA THR A 103 10.11 -17.72 14.63
C THR A 103 10.81 -17.05 13.45
N LEU A 104 10.33 -15.86 13.07
CA LEU A 104 10.91 -15.01 12.05
C LEU A 104 11.77 -13.94 12.72
N ILE A 105 13.04 -13.87 12.32
CA ILE A 105 13.95 -12.79 12.66
C ILE A 105 14.09 -11.91 11.43
N ILE A 106 13.87 -10.60 11.60
CA ILE A 106 14.15 -9.61 10.57
C ILE A 106 15.36 -8.79 11.00
N GLU A 107 16.41 -8.82 10.19
CA GLU A 107 17.60 -8.01 10.35
C GLU A 107 17.58 -6.80 9.40
N TYR A 108 17.60 -5.62 9.98
CA TYR A 108 17.55 -4.36 9.27
C TYR A 108 18.96 -3.92 8.82
N VAL A 109 19.06 -3.64 7.52
CA VAL A 109 20.29 -3.26 6.82
C VAL A 109 20.16 -1.82 6.33
N ALA A 110 20.54 -0.86 7.18
CA ALA A 110 20.37 0.57 6.93
C ALA A 110 20.84 1.05 5.55
N LYS A 111 22.03 0.60 5.14
CA LYS A 111 22.63 0.97 3.84
C LYS A 111 21.81 0.56 2.61
N HIS A 112 20.86 -0.37 2.75
CA HIS A 112 20.02 -0.85 1.65
C HIS A 112 18.59 -0.31 1.73
N SER A 113 18.11 0.07 2.92
CA SER A 113 16.72 0.49 3.13
C SER A 113 16.50 1.99 2.99
N LEU A 114 17.50 2.84 3.28
CA LEU A 114 17.45 4.31 3.14
C LEU A 114 16.29 5.03 3.88
N VAL A 115 15.60 4.34 4.78
CA VAL A 115 14.57 4.84 5.71
C VAL A 115 14.89 4.28 7.08
N SER A 116 14.42 4.88 8.17
CA SER A 116 14.60 4.35 9.54
C SER A 116 14.07 2.91 9.70
N PHE A 117 14.48 2.22 10.77
CA PHE A 117 14.00 0.86 11.02
C PHE A 117 12.49 0.84 11.27
N GLU A 118 11.98 1.84 12.00
CA GLU A 118 10.57 2.04 12.29
C GLU A 118 9.77 2.32 11.02
N GLU A 119 10.25 3.19 10.13
CA GLU A 119 9.64 3.43 8.83
C GLU A 119 9.61 2.16 7.97
N TYR A 120 10.71 1.41 7.94
CA TYR A 120 10.76 0.13 7.23
C TYR A 120 9.71 -0.86 7.77
N LEU A 121 9.60 -1.03 9.09
CA LEU A 121 8.57 -1.88 9.69
C LEU A 121 7.16 -1.36 9.36
N GLY A 122 6.98 -0.04 9.41
CA GLY A 122 5.74 0.64 9.01
C GLY A 122 5.39 0.44 7.53
N GLN A 123 6.34 0.13 6.64
CA GLN A 123 6.07 -0.19 5.23
C GLN A 123 5.57 -1.62 5.03
N ILE A 124 6.04 -2.57 5.85
CA ILE A 124 5.75 -4.00 5.64
C ILE A 124 4.72 -4.57 6.62
N PHE A 125 4.46 -3.92 7.74
CA PHE A 125 3.50 -4.36 8.76
C PHE A 125 2.34 -3.38 8.99
N SER A 126 1.32 -3.90 9.64
CA SER A 126 0.09 -3.24 10.07
C SER A 126 -0.29 -3.77 11.45
N ALA A 127 -0.89 -2.93 12.30
CA ALA A 127 -1.46 -3.37 13.57
C ALA A 127 -2.80 -4.11 13.35
N GLN A 128 -3.53 -3.75 12.30
CA GLN A 128 -4.78 -4.39 11.91
C GLN A 128 -4.53 -5.52 10.92
N LYS A 129 -5.41 -6.52 10.95
CA LYS A 129 -5.38 -7.66 10.03
C LYS A 129 -5.45 -7.17 8.59
N THR A 130 -4.50 -7.63 7.77
CA THR A 130 -4.38 -7.27 6.36
C THR A 130 -4.92 -8.40 5.47
N SER A 131 -5.34 -8.03 4.27
CA SER A 131 -5.73 -8.94 3.19
C SER A 131 -5.15 -8.43 1.87
N ILE A 132 -5.15 -9.27 0.84
CA ILE A 132 -4.77 -8.84 -0.50
C ILE A 132 -5.75 -7.75 -0.95
N PRO A 133 -5.27 -6.53 -1.30
CA PRO A 133 -6.15 -5.47 -1.78
C PRO A 133 -6.95 -5.89 -3.01
N SER A 134 -8.13 -5.28 -3.19
CA SER A 134 -8.93 -5.47 -4.39
C SER A 134 -8.30 -4.82 -5.64
N GLY A 135 -8.87 -5.12 -6.81
CA GLY A 135 -8.47 -4.51 -8.09
C GLY A 135 -7.22 -5.11 -8.73
N PHE A 136 -6.83 -6.32 -8.34
CA PHE A 136 -5.80 -7.09 -9.04
C PHE A 136 -6.43 -7.98 -10.12
N SER A 137 -5.71 -8.18 -11.23
CA SER A 137 -6.11 -9.15 -12.25
C SER A 137 -5.98 -10.59 -11.74
N ALA A 138 -6.53 -11.56 -12.47
CA ALA A 138 -6.36 -12.98 -12.13
C ALA A 138 -4.88 -13.40 -12.09
N LEU A 139 -4.09 -12.91 -13.05
CA LEU A 139 -2.63 -13.13 -13.12
C LEU A 139 -1.91 -12.52 -11.92
N ASP A 140 -2.25 -11.28 -11.54
CA ASP A 140 -1.68 -10.63 -10.37
C ASP A 140 -2.00 -11.42 -9.08
N LEU A 141 -3.26 -11.82 -8.90
CA LEU A 141 -3.70 -12.56 -7.72
C LEU A 141 -2.99 -13.91 -7.59
N GLU A 142 -2.83 -14.63 -8.71
CA GLU A 142 -2.10 -15.90 -8.73
C GLU A 142 -0.63 -15.68 -8.35
N ALA A 143 0.03 -14.70 -8.95
CA ALA A 143 1.42 -14.38 -8.68
C ALA A 143 1.64 -13.88 -7.24
N ILE A 144 0.71 -13.11 -6.67
CA ILE A 144 0.74 -12.71 -5.26
C ILE A 144 0.60 -13.92 -4.35
N LYS A 145 -0.35 -14.82 -4.61
CA LYS A 145 -0.54 -16.03 -3.79
C LYS A 145 0.69 -16.94 -3.80
N LEU A 146 1.31 -17.12 -4.97
CA LEU A 146 2.53 -17.92 -5.12
C LEU A 146 3.79 -17.17 -4.67
N GLY A 147 3.69 -15.86 -4.51
CA GLY A 147 4.85 -14.99 -4.34
C GLY A 147 5.83 -15.17 -5.50
N GLN A 148 5.43 -14.79 -6.70
CA GLN A 148 6.28 -14.90 -7.89
C GLN A 148 6.23 -13.62 -8.70
N LEU A 149 7.27 -13.39 -9.49
CA LEU A 149 7.28 -12.40 -10.55
C LEU A 149 6.81 -13.08 -11.84
N LYS A 150 5.85 -12.47 -12.53
CA LYS A 150 5.38 -12.92 -13.85
C LYS A 150 5.30 -11.72 -14.79
N VAL A 151 5.59 -11.96 -16.07
CA VAL A 151 5.36 -10.97 -17.14
C VAL A 151 3.86 -10.64 -17.20
N GLY A 152 3.54 -9.37 -17.41
CA GLY A 152 2.17 -8.83 -17.44
C GLY A 152 1.62 -8.41 -16.07
N MET A 153 2.31 -8.69 -14.96
CA MET A 153 1.90 -8.21 -13.64
C MET A 153 1.92 -6.69 -13.57
N SER A 154 0.98 -6.10 -12.83
CA SER A 154 1.12 -4.68 -12.46
C SER A 154 2.27 -4.48 -11.46
N ARG A 155 2.90 -3.30 -11.47
CA ARG A 155 3.90 -2.93 -10.45
C ARG A 155 3.38 -3.07 -9.02
N ARG A 156 2.14 -2.64 -8.79
CA ARG A 156 1.49 -2.79 -7.48
C ARG A 156 1.46 -4.27 -7.07
N ALA A 157 1.13 -5.19 -7.99
CA ALA A 157 1.13 -6.62 -7.70
C ALA A 157 2.54 -7.16 -7.44
N VAL A 158 3.55 -6.67 -8.16
CA VAL A 158 4.96 -7.03 -7.91
C VAL A 158 5.34 -6.74 -6.45
N LEU A 159 5.08 -5.53 -5.96
CA LEU A 159 5.41 -5.15 -4.58
C LEU A 159 4.63 -5.99 -3.54
N HIS A 160 3.40 -6.40 -3.83
CA HIS A 160 2.62 -7.27 -2.94
C HIS A 160 3.11 -8.73 -2.97
N ALA A 161 3.50 -9.23 -4.14
CA ALA A 161 3.94 -10.61 -4.34
C ALA A 161 5.33 -10.88 -3.78
N VAL A 162 6.24 -9.92 -3.89
CA VAL A 162 7.66 -10.13 -3.55
C VAL A 162 8.23 -9.14 -2.54
N GLY A 163 7.45 -8.15 -2.11
CA GLY A 163 7.88 -7.11 -1.18
C GLY A 163 8.64 -5.97 -1.86
N TYR A 164 9.04 -4.98 -1.07
CA TYR A 164 9.81 -3.82 -1.55
C TYR A 164 11.26 -4.21 -1.88
N PRO A 165 11.81 -3.79 -3.03
CA PRO A 165 13.22 -4.02 -3.34
C PRO A 165 14.13 -3.10 -2.50
N PRO A 166 15.47 -3.33 -2.47
CA PRO A 166 16.41 -2.44 -1.81
C PRO A 166 16.28 -1.00 -2.32
N ALA A 167 15.99 -0.05 -1.44
CA ALA A 167 15.83 1.36 -1.78
C ALA A 167 17.12 1.99 -2.32
N ASN A 168 18.29 1.51 -1.90
CA ASN A 168 19.57 2.00 -2.45
C ASN A 168 19.78 1.66 -3.94
N LEU A 169 19.09 0.65 -4.45
CA LEU A 169 19.06 0.33 -5.88
C LEU A 169 17.80 0.89 -6.57
N ASN A 170 16.80 1.26 -5.78
CA ASN A 170 15.47 1.68 -6.24
C ASN A 170 15.01 2.91 -5.45
N PRO A 171 15.68 4.07 -5.60
CA PRO A 171 15.29 5.29 -4.89
C PRO A 171 13.90 5.77 -5.30
N ASP A 172 13.47 5.43 -6.51
CA ASP A 172 12.14 5.68 -7.05
C ASP A 172 11.49 4.36 -7.46
N LEU A 173 10.41 4.00 -6.76
CA LEU A 173 9.64 2.80 -7.07
C LEU A 173 8.83 2.91 -8.36
N THR A 174 8.67 4.11 -8.94
CA THR A 174 7.95 4.35 -10.20
C THR A 174 8.84 4.27 -11.44
N SER A 175 10.15 4.07 -11.25
CA SER A 175 11.12 3.87 -12.33
C SER A 175 10.68 2.76 -13.30
N SER A 176 11.02 2.91 -14.58
CA SER A 176 10.77 1.89 -15.61
C SER A 176 11.47 0.56 -15.33
N ILE A 177 12.45 0.54 -14.41
CA ILE A 177 13.16 -0.66 -13.98
C ILE A 177 13.22 -0.70 -12.45
N LEU A 178 12.85 -1.84 -11.88
CA LEU A 178 13.15 -2.19 -10.49
C LEU A 178 14.20 -3.30 -10.43
N VAL A 179 15.16 -3.14 -9.54
CA VAL A 179 16.27 -4.08 -9.31
C VAL A 179 16.03 -4.82 -8.01
N PHE A 180 15.72 -6.11 -8.11
CA PHE A 180 15.60 -7.00 -6.95
C PHE A 180 16.92 -7.73 -6.70
N THR A 181 17.20 -8.07 -5.45
CA THR A 181 18.33 -8.95 -5.11
C THR A 181 17.83 -10.36 -4.87
N LYS A 182 18.32 -11.35 -5.63
CA LYS A 182 18.06 -12.77 -5.36
C LYS A 182 18.92 -13.28 -4.22
N THR A 183 20.19 -12.89 -4.23
CA THR A 183 21.18 -13.14 -3.18
C THR A 183 22.03 -11.88 -2.99
N ARG A 184 23.05 -11.93 -2.13
CA ARG A 184 24.05 -10.84 -2.02
C ARG A 184 24.75 -10.54 -3.35
N TRP A 185 24.86 -11.52 -4.26
CA TRP A 185 25.66 -11.43 -5.48
C TRP A 185 24.82 -11.35 -6.75
N LEU A 186 23.59 -11.87 -6.71
CA LEU A 186 22.73 -11.98 -7.88
C LEU A 186 21.56 -11.02 -7.78
N LYS A 187 21.36 -10.23 -8.83
CA LYS A 187 20.27 -9.26 -8.98
C LYS A 187 19.33 -9.68 -10.12
N HIS A 188 18.10 -9.16 -10.07
CA HIS A 188 17.11 -9.30 -11.14
C HIS A 188 16.55 -7.96 -11.59
N ASN A 189 16.63 -7.77 -12.91
CA ASN A 189 15.96 -6.79 -13.75
C ASN A 189 14.44 -7.00 -13.80
N VAL A 190 13.59 -6.12 -13.25
CA VAL A 190 12.16 -6.11 -13.57
C VAL A 190 11.84 -4.83 -14.33
N THR A 191 11.59 -4.95 -15.63
CA THR A 191 11.29 -3.81 -16.51
C THR A 191 9.79 -3.66 -16.68
N PHE A 192 9.30 -2.42 -16.70
CA PHE A 192 7.90 -2.06 -16.85
C PHE A 192 7.64 -1.38 -18.20
N ASP A 193 6.48 -1.64 -18.78
CA ASP A 193 5.97 -0.95 -19.96
C ASP A 193 5.30 0.39 -19.60
N ALA A 194 4.79 1.08 -20.63
CA ALA A 194 4.09 2.36 -20.47
C ALA A 194 2.74 2.26 -19.73
N GLN A 195 2.23 1.05 -19.51
CA GLN A 195 1.00 0.77 -18.77
C GLN A 195 1.28 0.28 -17.34
N ASP A 196 2.53 0.44 -16.87
CA ASP A 196 3.00 0.04 -15.55
C ASP A 196 2.88 -1.47 -15.28
N ARG A 197 3.07 -2.27 -16.35
CA ARG A 197 3.08 -3.73 -16.29
C ARG A 197 4.46 -4.29 -16.58
N VAL A 198 4.77 -5.42 -15.97
CA VAL A 198 6.05 -6.13 -16.16
C VAL A 198 6.17 -6.55 -17.63
N LEU A 199 7.13 -5.94 -18.32
CA LEU A 199 7.50 -6.26 -19.69
C LEU A 199 8.48 -7.43 -19.74
N SER A 200 9.48 -7.42 -18.85
CA SER A 200 10.51 -8.48 -18.81
C SER A 200 11.13 -8.65 -17.42
N ILE A 201 11.65 -9.85 -17.19
CA ILE A 201 12.37 -10.24 -15.97
C ILE A 201 13.71 -10.85 -16.40
N GLN A 202 14.82 -10.32 -15.91
CA GLN A 202 16.19 -10.73 -16.26
C GLN A 202 16.99 -11.05 -15.00
#